data_AF-A0A7G2K110-F1
#
_entry.id   AF-A0A7G2K110-F1
#
_cell.length_a   1.000
_cell.length_b   1.000
_cell.length_c   1.000
_cell.angle_alpha   90.00
_cell.angle_beta   90.00
_cell.angle_gamma   90.00
#
_symmetry.space_group_name_H-M   'P 1'
#
loop_
_entity.id
_entity.type
_entity.pdbx_description
1 polymer ?
#
loop_
_entity_poly.entity_id
_entity_poly.type
_entity_poly.pdbx_seq_one_letter_code
_entity_poly.pdbx_strand_id
1 'polypeptide(L)'
;MGGIEVDFNSETRIKGLFAVGECASSGLHGANRLGSNSLAELVVLGRVAGEYAAQRAVEAQSVNQSAVDAQAKDVVARLEALHKQEGNESWSEIRDEMGTVMEEGCGIYRDQASMQKAVDKI
;
A
#
# COMPACT_ATOMS: atom_id res chain seq x y z
N MET A 1 -2.70 -1.13 12.62
CA MET A 1 -3.39 -0.87 11.35
C MET A 1 -2.32 -1.01 10.29
N GLY A 2 -2.68 -1.62 9.16
CA GLY A 2 -1.73 -1.83 8.07
C GLY A 2 -1.36 -0.53 7.37
N GLY A 3 -0.60 -0.67 6.28
CA GLY A 3 -0.12 0.45 5.48
C GLY A 3 1.37 0.32 5.20
N ILE A 4 1.90 1.26 4.43
CA ILE A 4 3.32 1.40 4.12
C ILE A 4 4.03 1.86 5.39
N GLU A 5 4.96 1.05 5.89
CA GLU A 5 5.74 1.40 7.09
C GLU A 5 6.56 2.67 6.86
N VAL A 6 6.46 3.59 7.82
CA VAL A 6 7.20 4.85 7.82
C VAL A 6 7.88 5.10 9.16
N ASP A 7 8.96 5.87 9.13
CA ASP A 7 9.58 6.41 10.34
C ASP A 7 8.82 7.63 10.90
N PHE A 8 9.37 8.26 11.95
CA PHE A 8 8.77 9.44 12.59
C PHE A 8 8.67 10.67 11.67
N ASN A 9 9.39 10.69 10.55
CA ASN A 9 9.36 11.76 9.56
C ASN A 9 8.39 11.45 8.41
N SER A 10 7.61 10.37 8.52
CA SER A 10 6.76 9.82 7.48
C SER A 10 7.53 9.32 6.24
N GLU A 11 8.83 9.05 6.38
CA GLU A 11 9.65 8.48 5.31
C GLU A 11 9.60 6.96 5.35
N THR A 12 9.43 6.33 4.18
CA THR A 12 9.49 4.88 4.06
C THR A 12 10.93 4.36 4.13
N ARG A 13 11.11 3.03 4.09
CA ARG A 13 12.44 2.43 3.92
C ARG A 13 13.10 2.78 2.58
N ILE A 14 12.30 3.19 1.58
CA ILE A 14 12.81 3.73 0.32
C ILE A 14 13.07 5.22 0.51
N LYS A 15 14.35 5.60 0.45
CA LYS A 15 14.76 6.99 0.68
C LYS A 15 14.18 7.93 -0.38
N GLY A 16 13.53 8.99 0.08
CA GLY A 16 12.82 9.97 -0.74
C GLY A 16 11.36 9.62 -1.02
N LEU A 17 10.88 8.44 -0.62
CA LEU A 17 9.47 8.07 -0.68
C LEU A 17 8.82 8.28 0.68
N PHE A 18 7.77 9.09 0.71
CA PHE A 18 6.97 9.38 1.91
C PHE A 18 5.56 8.81 1.75
N ALA A 19 4.95 8.39 2.85
CA ALA A 19 3.57 7.93 2.89
C ALA A 19 2.86 8.54 4.11
N VAL A 20 1.58 8.90 3.96
CA VAL A 20 0.81 9.54 5.03
C VAL A 20 -0.67 9.25 4.95
N GLY A 21 -1.35 9.28 6.10
CA GLY A 21 -2.77 8.95 6.21
C GLY A 21 -3.00 7.44 6.21
N GLU A 22 -4.18 7.02 5.74
CA GLU A 22 -4.60 5.62 5.81
C GLU A 22 -3.69 4.65 5.01
N CYS A 23 -2.97 5.14 4.00
CA CYS A 23 -2.02 4.31 3.27
C CYS A 23 -0.73 4.03 4.05
N ALA A 24 -0.46 4.74 5.15
CA ALA A 24 0.76 4.63 5.92
C ALA A 24 0.55 3.89 7.24
N SER A 25 1.56 3.15 7.67
CA SER A 25 1.66 2.57 9.00
C SER A 25 2.73 3.34 9.79
N SER A 26 2.29 4.43 10.43
CA SER A 26 3.10 5.29 11.30
C SER A 26 3.31 4.71 12.70
N GLY A 27 2.62 3.60 13.02
CA GLY A 27 2.53 3.03 14.36
C GLY A 27 1.55 3.74 15.31
N LEU A 28 1.04 4.94 14.95
CA LEU A 28 0.19 5.75 15.82
C LEU A 28 -1.07 5.01 16.32
N HIS A 29 -1.71 4.24 15.44
CA HIS A 29 -2.97 3.56 15.74
C HIS A 29 -2.80 2.16 16.35
N GLY A 30 -1.57 1.65 16.51
CA GLY A 30 -1.33 0.31 17.04
C GLY A 30 -2.17 -0.75 16.32
N ALA A 31 -2.84 -1.63 17.06
CA ALA A 31 -3.75 -2.65 16.50
C ALA A 31 -5.24 -2.22 16.45
N ASN A 32 -5.59 -1.03 16.93
CA ASN A 32 -6.95 -0.51 16.86
C ASN A 32 -6.95 1.03 16.86
N ARG A 33 -7.44 1.61 15.76
CA ARG A 33 -7.55 3.06 15.60
C ARG A 33 -8.67 3.61 16.49
N LEU A 34 -8.38 4.68 17.22
CA LEU A 34 -9.44 5.44 17.91
C LEU A 34 -10.32 6.19 16.90
N GLY A 35 -11.63 6.20 17.16
CA GLY A 35 -12.62 6.92 16.36
C GLY A 35 -12.23 8.39 16.18
N SER A 36 -12.56 8.97 15.03
CA SER A 36 -12.30 10.38 14.67
C SER A 36 -10.82 10.81 14.57
N ASN A 37 -9.84 9.92 14.83
CA ASN A 37 -8.42 10.30 14.73
C ASN A 37 -7.80 10.25 13.32
N SER A 38 -8.40 9.62 12.31
CA SER A 38 -7.77 9.53 10.97
C SER A 38 -7.61 10.87 10.27
N LEU A 39 -8.60 11.76 10.37
CA LEU A 39 -8.47 13.09 9.76
C LEU A 39 -7.41 13.92 10.49
N ALA A 40 -7.38 13.83 11.82
CA ALA A 40 -6.37 14.51 12.63
C ALA A 40 -4.95 13.98 12.31
N GLU A 41 -4.79 12.67 12.22
CA GLU A 41 -3.54 12.03 11.78
C GLU A 41 -3.11 12.55 10.41
N LEU A 42 -4.00 12.49 9.41
CA LEU A 42 -3.69 12.91 8.05
C LEU A 42 -3.19 14.37 8.02
N VAL A 43 -3.84 15.28 8.73
CA VAL A 43 -3.44 16.70 8.75
C VAL A 43 -2.12 16.90 9.49
N VAL A 44 -1.95 16.27 10.65
CA VAL A 44 -0.73 16.44 11.48
C VAL A 44 0.48 15.79 10.82
N LEU A 45 0.38 14.50 10.47
CA LEU A 45 1.48 13.79 9.82
C LEU A 45 1.67 14.26 8.37
N GLY A 46 0.63 14.79 7.72
CA GLY A 46 0.74 15.40 6.39
C GLY A 46 1.63 16.63 6.40
N ARG A 47 1.52 17.45 7.45
CA ARG A 47 2.44 18.57 7.67
C ARG A 47 3.87 18.08 7.89
N VAL A 48 4.08 17.10 8.77
CA VAL A 48 5.40 16.53 9.05
C VAL A 48 6.03 15.97 7.77
N ALA A 49 5.30 15.13 7.04
CA ALA A 49 5.74 14.55 5.77
C ALA A 49 6.10 15.65 4.76
N GLY A 50 5.28 16.70 4.64
CA GLY A 50 5.53 17.81 3.74
C GLY A 50 6.81 18.59 4.08
N GLU A 51 7.05 18.88 5.36
CA GLU A 51 8.25 19.58 5.83
C GLU A 51 9.52 18.77 5.52
N TYR A 52 9.52 17.46 5.80
CA TYR A 52 10.68 16.60 5.51
C TYR A 52 10.84 16.25 4.03
N ALA A 53 9.75 16.07 3.28
CA ALA A 53 9.81 15.86 1.84
C ALA A 53 10.36 17.10 1.12
N ALA A 54 9.98 18.30 1.56
CA ALA A 54 10.53 19.54 1.03
C ALA A 54 12.04 19.66 1.28
N GLN A 55 12.51 19.30 2.48
CA GLN A 55 13.95 19.26 2.78
C GLN A 55 14.67 18.23 1.89
N ARG A 56 14.12 17.02 1.76
CA ARG A 56 14.70 15.98 0.91
C ARG A 56 14.74 16.36 -0.56
N ALA A 57 13.74 17.09 -1.05
CA ALA A 57 13.68 17.54 -2.43
C ALA A 57 14.82 18.51 -2.79
N VAL A 58 15.30 19.31 -1.84
CA VAL A 58 16.47 20.19 -2.04
C VAL A 58 17.77 19.39 -2.19
N GLU A 59 17.86 18.23 -1.53
CA GLU A 59 19.01 17.32 -1.60
C GLU A 59 18.94 16.37 -2.81
N ALA A 60 17.84 16.39 -3.57
CA ALA A 60 17.62 15.45 -4.66
C ALA A 60 18.68 15.61 -5.76
N GLN A 61 19.28 14.49 -6.14
CA GLN A 61 20.28 14.43 -7.21
C GLN A 61 19.63 14.11 -8.55
N SER A 62 20.39 14.31 -9.63
CA SER A 62 19.96 13.91 -10.96
C SER A 62 19.70 12.40 -11.02
N VAL A 63 18.57 12.04 -11.61
CA VAL A 63 18.17 10.64 -11.80
C VAL A 63 18.64 10.13 -13.16
N ASN A 64 18.86 8.82 -13.27
CA ASN A 64 19.05 8.18 -14.56
C ASN A 64 17.69 8.05 -15.27
N GLN A 65 17.30 9.10 -16.00
CA GLN A 65 16.02 9.16 -16.69
C GLN A 65 15.81 7.97 -17.64
N SER A 66 16.86 7.53 -18.35
CA SER A 66 16.77 6.40 -19.28
C SER A 66 16.41 5.09 -18.58
N ALA A 67 16.92 4.87 -17.36
CA ALA A 67 16.58 3.69 -16.57
C ALA A 67 15.14 3.75 -16.05
N VAL A 68 14.68 4.93 -15.60
CA VAL A 68 13.29 5.14 -15.16
C VAL A 68 12.32 4.91 -16.32
N ASP A 69 12.61 5.46 -17.49
CA ASP A 69 11.77 5.29 -18.68
C ASP A 69 11.71 3.82 -19.14
N ALA A 70 12.83 3.10 -19.06
CA ALA A 70 12.88 1.68 -19.37
C ALA A 70 12.00 0.85 -18.41
N GLN A 71 12.06 1.14 -17.10
CA GLN A 71 11.21 0.48 -16.11
C GLN A 71 9.73 0.80 -16.31
N ALA A 72 9.40 2.07 -16.59
CA ALA A 72 8.02 2.48 -16.86
C ALA A 72 7.44 1.75 -18.09
N LYS A 73 8.22 1.66 -19.17
CA LYS A 73 7.83 0.92 -20.39
C LYS A 73 7.61 -0.57 -20.13
N ASP A 74 8.48 -1.19 -19.33
CA ASP A 74 8.34 -2.60 -18.94
C ASP A 74 7.04 -2.85 -18.15
N VAL A 75 6.72 -1.99 -17.17
CA VAL A 75 5.47 -2.09 -16.40
C VAL A 75 4.25 -1.94 -17.31
N VAL A 76 4.25 -0.95 -18.20
CA VAL A 76 3.14 -0.74 -19.16
C VAL A 76 2.98 -1.96 -20.07
N ALA A 77 4.08 -2.50 -20.61
CA ALA A 77 4.04 -3.68 -21.47
C ALA A 77 3.47 -4.91 -20.75
N ARG A 78 3.83 -5.12 -19.47
CA ARG A 78 3.27 -6.20 -18.65
C ARG A 78 1.77 -6.04 -18.41
N LEU A 79 1.32 -4.82 -18.11
CA LEU A 79 -0.11 -4.53 -17.92
C LEU A 79 -0.90 -4.73 -19.23
N GLU A 80 -0.35 -4.30 -20.36
CA GLU A 80 -0.97 -4.55 -21.66
C GLU A 80 -1.04 -6.04 -22.00
N ALA A 81 0.01 -6.80 -21.70
CA ALA A 81 0.02 -8.24 -21.92
C ALA A 81 -1.04 -8.95 -21.07
N LEU A 82 -1.18 -8.56 -19.80
CA LEU A 82 -2.25 -9.06 -18.92
C LEU A 82 -3.64 -8.71 -19.45
N HIS A 83 -3.82 -7.49 -19.96
CA HIS A 83 -5.11 -7.06 -20.51
C HIS A 83 -5.49 -7.78 -21.81
N LYS A 84 -4.50 -8.12 -22.64
CA LYS A 84 -4.67 -8.85 -23.92
C LYS A 84 -4.69 -10.37 -23.74
N GLN A 85 -4.47 -10.86 -22.51
CA GLN A 85 -4.44 -12.29 -22.24
C GLN A 85 -5.80 -12.91 -22.55
N GLU A 86 -5.77 -14.03 -23.26
CA GLU A 86 -6.96 -14.87 -23.45
C GLU A 86 -7.09 -15.83 -22.26
N GLY A 87 -8.30 -15.93 -21.74
CA GLY A 87 -8.63 -16.78 -20.59
C GLY A 87 -10.14 -16.87 -20.43
N ASN A 88 -10.58 -17.76 -19.55
CA ASN A 88 -11.98 -18.00 -19.23
C ASN A 88 -12.36 -17.55 -17.81
N GLU A 89 -11.45 -16.91 -17.09
CA GLU A 89 -11.71 -16.36 -15.75
C GLU A 89 -12.19 -14.92 -15.82
N SER A 90 -13.14 -14.56 -14.94
CA SER A 90 -13.60 -13.19 -14.79
C SER A 90 -12.88 -12.48 -13.66
N TRP A 91 -12.33 -11.30 -13.95
CA TRP A 91 -11.69 -10.42 -12.96
C TRP A 91 -12.64 -10.02 -11.82
N SER A 92 -13.94 -9.86 -12.11
CA SER A 92 -14.92 -9.55 -11.07
C SER A 92 -15.17 -10.75 -10.16
N GLU A 93 -15.25 -11.95 -10.73
CA GLU A 93 -15.45 -13.18 -9.95
C GLU A 93 -14.26 -13.45 -9.04
N ILE A 94 -13.03 -13.27 -9.54
CA ILE A 94 -11.80 -13.39 -8.73
C ILE A 94 -11.80 -12.38 -7.58
N ARG A 95 -12.15 -11.11 -7.85
CA ARG A 95 -12.21 -10.07 -6.82
C ARG A 95 -13.26 -10.40 -5.75
N ASP A 96 -14.45 -10.84 -6.17
CA ASP A 96 -15.56 -11.14 -5.26
C ASP A 96 -15.27 -12.39 -4.44
N GLU A 97 -14.62 -13.40 -5.04
CA GLU A 97 -14.12 -14.58 -4.33
C GLU A 97 -13.05 -14.20 -3.30
N MET A 98 -12.06 -13.38 -3.68
CA MET A 98 -11.04 -12.87 -2.75
C MET A 98 -11.68 -12.13 -1.57
N GLY A 99 -12.67 -11.27 -1.82
CA GLY A 99 -13.40 -10.56 -0.77
C GLY A 99 -14.12 -11.52 0.19
N THR A 100 -14.77 -12.55 -0.35
CA THR A 100 -15.46 -13.59 0.43
C THR A 100 -14.47 -14.36 1.32
N VAL A 101 -13.35 -14.80 0.75
CA VAL A 101 -12.31 -15.55 1.47
C VAL A 101 -11.69 -14.72 2.59
N MET A 102 -11.44 -13.42 2.34
CA MET A 102 -10.90 -12.51 3.34
C MET A 102 -11.89 -12.25 4.49
N GLU A 103 -13.19 -12.14 4.20
CA GLU A 103 -14.21 -11.98 5.25
C GLU A 103 -14.32 -13.25 6.12
N GLU A 104 -14.35 -14.43 5.50
CA GLU A 104 -14.46 -15.71 6.23
C GLU A 104 -13.21 -16.02 7.08
N GLY A 105 -12.00 -15.74 6.56
CA GLY A 105 -10.75 -16.08 7.24
C GLY A 105 -10.18 -14.98 8.14
N CYS A 106 -10.40 -13.72 7.77
CA CYS A 106 -9.76 -12.54 8.39
C CYS A 106 -10.76 -11.50 8.91
N GLY A 107 -12.04 -11.86 9.09
CA GLY A 107 -13.09 -11.03 9.70
C GLY A 107 -12.86 -10.73 11.19
N ILE A 108 -13.94 -10.44 11.94
CA ILE A 108 -13.85 -10.07 13.37
C ILE A 108 -13.35 -11.23 14.24
N TYR A 109 -13.88 -12.44 14.01
CA TYR A 109 -13.49 -13.66 14.71
C TYR A 109 -12.59 -14.50 13.82
N ARG A 110 -11.52 -15.05 14.41
CA ARG A 110 -10.49 -15.77 13.66
C ARG A 110 -10.01 -16.95 14.48
N ASP A 111 -9.74 -18.04 13.79
CA ASP A 111 -8.98 -19.16 14.32
C ASP A 111 -7.92 -19.59 13.30
N GLN A 112 -7.00 -20.43 13.75
CA GLN A 112 -5.89 -20.88 12.92
C GLN A 112 -6.36 -21.62 11.66
N ALA A 113 -7.44 -22.40 11.75
CA ALA A 113 -7.93 -23.20 10.64
C ALA A 113 -8.60 -22.34 9.57
N SER A 114 -9.43 -21.37 9.97
CA SER A 114 -10.08 -20.44 9.04
C SER A 114 -9.06 -19.53 8.35
N MET A 115 -8.08 -19.01 9.10
CA MET A 115 -7.00 -18.21 8.54
C MET A 115 -6.11 -19.01 7.59
N GLN A 116 -5.74 -20.25 7.93
CA GLN A 116 -4.93 -21.08 7.05
C GLN A 116 -5.66 -21.40 5.74
N LYS A 117 -6.96 -21.71 5.80
CA LYS A 117 -7.79 -21.91 4.62
C LYS A 117 -7.80 -20.68 3.70
N ALA A 118 -7.84 -19.48 4.27
CA ALA A 118 -7.77 -18.25 3.49
C ALA A 118 -6.40 -18.04 2.83
N VAL A 119 -5.31 -18.33 3.56
CA VAL A 119 -3.94 -18.30 3.01
C VAL A 119 -3.77 -19.31 1.87
N ASP A 120 -4.34 -20.51 1.99
CA ASP A 120 -4.21 -21.55 0.96
C ASP A 120 -5.00 -21.21 -0.32
N LYS A 121 -6.00 -20.33 -0.22
CA LYS A 121 -6.89 -19.96 -1.32
C LYS A 121 -6.44 -18.69 -2.07
N ILE A 122 -5.70 -17.79 -1.40
CA ILE A 122 -5.18 -16.53 -1.96
C ILE A 122 -3.76 -16.75 -2.49
#